data_AF-A0A368TFT5-F1
#
_entry.id   AF-A0A368TFT5-F1
#
_cell.length_a   1.000
_cell.length_b   1.000
_cell.length_c   1.000
_cell.angle_alpha   90.00
_cell.angle_beta   90.00
_cell.angle_gamma   90.00
#
_symmetry.space_group_name_H-M   'P 1'
#
loop_
_entity.id
_entity.type
_entity.pdbx_description
1 polymer ?
#
loop_
_entity_poly.entity_id
_entity_poly.type
_entity_poly.pdbx_seq_one_letter_code
_entity_poly.pdbx_strand_id
1 'polypeptide(L)'
;MKKDEVLRVIEEAARNKPVVLYLPDNQLTSLPAEISALTSLSELGLSGNQLTSLPAEIGKLKNLTGLYLSKNQLESLPAEIGELTNLTGLYLSKNQLKTLPAEIVKLKNLTTLDLSGNPLESPPIEIAKQGTMVIRSYFESLEAKNKH
;
A
#
# COMPACT_ATOMS: atom_id res chain seq x y z
N MET A 1 -8.69 -10.59 14.97
CA MET A 1 -7.33 -11.14 15.09
C MET A 1 -6.45 -10.24 15.96
N LYS A 2 -5.79 -10.79 16.98
CA LYS A 2 -4.78 -10.03 17.79
C LYS A 2 -3.43 -9.96 17.06
N LYS A 3 -2.52 -9.09 17.50
CA LYS A 3 -1.17 -8.94 16.91
C LYS A 3 -0.39 -10.27 16.87
N ASP A 4 -0.46 -11.07 17.92
CA ASP A 4 0.27 -12.34 17.98
C ASP A 4 -0.31 -13.41 17.04
N GLU A 5 -1.59 -13.27 16.69
CA GLU A 5 -2.29 -14.21 15.81
C GLU A 5 -1.96 -13.92 14.34
N VAL A 6 -1.82 -12.65 13.95
CA VAL A 6 -1.36 -12.31 12.58
C VAL A 6 0.08 -12.76 12.32
N LEU A 7 0.96 -12.67 13.33
CA LEU A 7 2.33 -13.15 13.21
C LEU A 7 2.35 -14.66 12.92
N ARG A 8 1.58 -15.46 13.66
CA ARG A 8 1.48 -16.90 13.42
C ARG A 8 0.95 -17.24 12.02
N VAL A 9 -0.07 -16.52 11.56
CA VAL A 9 -0.60 -16.68 10.20
C VAL A 9 0.48 -16.40 9.15
N ILE A 10 1.28 -15.36 9.34
CA ILE A 10 2.40 -15.01 8.45
C ILE A 10 3.48 -16.10 8.48
N GLU A 11 3.87 -16.57 9.66
CA GLU A 11 4.88 -17.63 9.81
C GLU A 11 4.43 -18.95 9.16
N GLU A 12 3.16 -19.29 9.26
CA GLU A 12 2.58 -20.47 8.62
C GLU A 12 2.50 -20.29 7.09
N ALA A 13 2.01 -19.14 6.64
CA ALA A 13 1.96 -18.77 5.23
C ALA A 13 3.36 -18.84 4.60
N ALA A 14 4.40 -18.36 5.29
CA ALA A 14 5.78 -18.40 4.77
C ALA A 14 6.27 -19.81 4.43
N ARG A 15 5.77 -20.85 5.13
CA ARG A 15 6.11 -22.26 4.85
C ARG A 15 5.44 -22.78 3.59
N ASN A 16 4.20 -22.34 3.34
CA ASN A 16 3.39 -22.78 2.22
C ASN A 16 3.58 -21.94 0.95
N LYS A 17 4.29 -20.81 1.05
CA LYS A 17 4.59 -19.89 -0.06
C LYS A 17 3.35 -19.56 -0.89
N PRO A 18 2.29 -19.00 -0.26
CA PRO A 18 1.09 -18.67 -0.99
C PRO A 18 1.38 -17.58 -2.02
N VAL A 19 0.57 -17.61 -3.08
CA VAL A 19 0.52 -16.54 -4.08
C VAL A 19 -0.44 -15.44 -3.64
N VAL A 20 -1.48 -15.77 -2.86
CA VAL A 20 -2.48 -14.80 -2.38
C VAL A 20 -2.68 -14.97 -0.88
N LEU A 21 -2.73 -13.85 -0.16
CA LEU A 21 -3.09 -13.82 1.26
C LEU A 21 -4.12 -12.73 1.53
N TYR A 22 -5.30 -13.13 1.99
CA TYR A 22 -6.39 -12.24 2.35
C TYR A 22 -6.73 -12.37 3.83
N LEU A 23 -6.60 -11.26 4.57
CA LEU A 23 -6.98 -11.12 5.97
C LEU A 23 -7.99 -9.96 6.15
N PRO A 24 -9.10 -9.92 5.39
CA PRO A 24 -10.06 -8.83 5.45
C PRO A 24 -10.87 -8.85 6.76
N ASP A 25 -11.50 -7.72 7.07
CA ASP A 25 -12.50 -7.56 8.15
C ASP A 25 -12.03 -8.10 9.51
N ASN A 26 -10.76 -7.81 9.83
CA ASN A 26 -10.13 -8.13 11.09
C ASN A 26 -9.95 -6.86 11.95
N GLN A 27 -9.31 -7.01 13.11
CA GLN A 27 -9.02 -5.91 14.03
C GLN A 27 -7.52 -5.61 14.07
N LEU A 28 -6.82 -5.79 12.94
CA LEU A 28 -5.38 -5.57 12.87
C LEU A 28 -5.09 -4.07 12.98
N THR A 29 -4.28 -3.70 13.97
CA THR A 29 -3.80 -2.33 14.16
C THR A 29 -2.42 -2.10 13.55
N SER A 30 -1.67 -3.17 13.29
CA SER A 30 -0.35 -3.14 12.64
C SER A 30 -0.08 -4.46 11.92
N LEU A 31 0.86 -4.43 10.98
CA LEU A 31 1.47 -5.62 10.39
C LEU A 31 2.89 -5.80 10.95
N PRO A 32 3.30 -7.03 11.24
CA PRO A 32 4.67 -7.32 11.68
C PRO A 32 5.64 -7.28 10.48
N ALA A 33 6.93 -7.02 10.74
CA ALA A 33 7.99 -6.92 9.73
C ALA A 33 8.22 -8.25 8.97
N GLU A 34 7.86 -9.35 9.63
CA GLU A 34 7.87 -10.73 9.15
C GLU A 34 6.98 -10.93 7.91
N ILE A 35 6.10 -9.98 7.59
CA ILE A 35 5.38 -9.98 6.30
C ILE A 35 6.34 -10.11 5.11
N SER A 36 7.57 -9.61 5.23
CA SER A 36 8.61 -9.73 4.20
C SER A 36 9.06 -11.16 3.91
N ALA A 37 8.75 -12.13 4.78
CA ALA A 37 9.01 -13.55 4.51
C ALA A 37 8.13 -14.10 3.37
N LEU A 38 7.00 -13.46 3.07
CA LEU A 38 6.02 -13.90 2.08
C LEU A 38 6.41 -13.50 0.65
N THR A 39 7.65 -13.77 0.25
CA THR A 39 8.23 -13.29 -1.01
C THR A 39 7.52 -13.80 -2.27
N SER A 40 6.74 -14.88 -2.18
CA SER A 40 5.93 -15.44 -3.27
C SER A 40 4.61 -14.72 -3.53
N LEU A 41 4.17 -13.81 -2.64
CA LEU A 41 2.87 -13.17 -2.76
C LEU A 41 2.78 -12.29 -4.01
N SER A 42 1.72 -12.53 -4.79
CA SER A 42 1.24 -11.64 -5.84
C SER A 42 0.09 -10.76 -5.38
N GLU A 43 -0.69 -11.18 -4.38
CA GLU A 43 -1.80 -10.39 -3.85
C GLU A 43 -1.88 -10.41 -2.33
N LEU A 44 -2.06 -9.22 -1.74
CA LEU A 44 -2.22 -9.05 -0.30
C LEU A 44 -3.47 -8.20 -0.02
N GLY A 45 -4.43 -8.79 0.69
CA GLY A 45 -5.70 -8.15 1.03
C GLY A 45 -5.83 -7.98 2.54
N LEU A 46 -5.98 -6.73 2.96
CA LEU A 46 -6.02 -6.29 4.35
C LEU A 46 -7.17 -5.30 4.58
N SER A 47 -8.16 -5.30 3.69
CA SER A 47 -9.27 -4.36 3.74
C SER A 47 -10.15 -4.58 4.97
N GLY A 48 -10.72 -3.51 5.54
CA GLY A 48 -11.60 -3.63 6.71
C GLY A 48 -10.86 -3.90 8.02
N ASN A 49 -9.63 -3.40 8.16
CA ASN A 49 -8.84 -3.49 9.39
C ASN A 49 -8.74 -2.12 10.09
N GLN A 50 -7.86 -2.00 11.07
CA GLN A 50 -7.60 -0.77 11.83
C GLN A 50 -6.13 -0.34 11.69
N LEU A 51 -5.49 -0.67 10.55
CA LEU A 51 -4.08 -0.37 10.31
C LEU A 51 -3.89 1.15 10.26
N THR A 52 -2.95 1.66 11.06
CA THR A 52 -2.57 3.09 11.05
C THR A 52 -1.34 3.37 10.20
N SER A 53 -0.52 2.35 9.96
CA SER A 53 0.67 2.38 9.11
C SER A 53 0.96 1.00 8.51
N LEU A 54 1.88 0.96 7.54
CA LEU A 54 2.50 -0.27 7.03
C LEU A 54 3.97 -0.30 7.44
N PRO A 55 4.54 -1.49 7.73
CA PRO A 55 5.97 -1.64 7.95
C PRO A 55 6.74 -1.38 6.64
N ALA A 56 7.95 -0.83 6.73
CA ALA A 56 8.85 -0.60 5.59
C ALA A 56 9.13 -1.91 4.81
N GLU A 57 9.12 -3.04 5.52
CA GLU A 57 9.29 -4.38 4.99
C GLU A 57 8.27 -4.77 3.91
N ILE A 58 7.16 -4.04 3.77
CA ILE A 58 6.23 -4.22 2.66
C ILE A 58 6.95 -4.13 1.30
N GLY A 59 7.96 -3.25 1.18
CA GLY A 59 8.74 -3.08 -0.05
C GLY A 59 9.49 -4.34 -0.50
N LYS A 60 9.69 -5.32 0.38
CA LYS A 60 10.36 -6.58 0.05
C LYS A 60 9.48 -7.56 -0.74
N LEU A 61 8.16 -7.33 -0.82
CA LEU A 61 7.23 -8.17 -1.56
C LEU A 61 7.29 -7.91 -3.08
N LYS A 62 8.43 -8.20 -3.71
CA LYS A 62 8.71 -7.82 -5.12
C LYS A 62 7.76 -8.43 -6.15
N ASN A 63 7.06 -9.51 -5.81
CA ASN A 63 6.09 -10.15 -6.70
C ASN A 63 4.68 -9.57 -6.60
N LEU A 64 4.45 -8.61 -5.69
CA LEU A 64 3.11 -8.07 -5.44
C LEU A 64 2.60 -7.28 -6.65
N THR A 65 1.41 -7.66 -7.10
CA THR A 65 0.66 -7.05 -8.21
C THR A 65 -0.59 -6.35 -7.70
N GLY A 66 -1.23 -6.88 -6.65
CA GLY A 66 -2.41 -6.29 -6.00
C GLY A 66 -2.22 -6.08 -4.49
N LEU A 67 -2.50 -4.86 -4.02
CA LEU A 67 -2.51 -4.52 -2.60
C LEU A 67 -3.82 -3.83 -2.22
N TYR A 68 -4.62 -4.50 -1.37
CA TYR A 68 -5.96 -4.06 -0.99
C TYR A 68 -6.03 -3.62 0.47
N LEU A 69 -6.05 -2.31 0.70
CA LEU A 69 -5.97 -1.66 2.02
C LEU A 69 -7.20 -0.79 2.33
N SER A 70 -8.27 -0.92 1.57
CA SER A 70 -9.48 -0.11 1.76
C SER A 70 -10.08 -0.28 3.15
N LYS A 71 -10.73 0.76 3.68
CA LYS A 71 -11.36 0.76 5.02
C LYS A 71 -10.36 0.42 6.13
N ASN A 72 -9.30 1.21 6.23
CA ASN A 72 -8.32 1.17 7.33
C ASN A 72 -8.21 2.59 7.95
N GLN A 73 -7.18 2.82 8.76
CA GLN A 73 -6.90 4.10 9.41
C GLN A 73 -5.53 4.64 9.00
N LEU A 74 -5.05 4.30 7.79
CA LEU A 74 -3.70 4.66 7.35
C LEU A 74 -3.56 6.17 7.24
N GLU A 75 -2.61 6.74 7.98
CA GLU A 75 -2.31 8.18 7.96
C GLU A 75 -1.25 8.52 6.90
N SER A 76 -0.37 7.55 6.60
CA SER A 76 0.67 7.64 5.59
C SER A 76 1.00 6.26 5.00
N LEU A 77 1.78 6.26 3.92
CA LEU A 77 2.43 5.07 3.39
C LEU A 77 3.95 5.19 3.58
N PRO A 78 4.66 4.07 3.84
CA PRO A 78 6.12 4.05 3.84
C PRO A 78 6.66 4.37 2.45
N ALA A 79 7.84 4.99 2.37
CA ALA A 79 8.53 5.29 1.10
C ALA A 79 8.82 4.01 0.30
N GLU A 80 9.01 2.90 1.02
CA GLU A 80 9.25 1.56 0.49
C GLU A 80 8.08 1.02 -0.35
N ILE A 81 6.91 1.67 -0.32
CA ILE A 81 5.83 1.36 -1.28
C ILE A 81 6.33 1.48 -2.71
N GLY A 82 7.22 2.44 -3.01
CA GLY A 82 7.79 2.62 -4.35
C GLY A 82 8.73 1.51 -4.79
N GLU A 83 9.07 0.58 -3.91
CA GLU A 83 9.85 -0.60 -4.27
C GLU A 83 9.00 -1.75 -4.85
N LEU A 84 7.67 -1.66 -4.76
CA LEU A 84 6.73 -2.63 -5.31
C LEU A 84 6.56 -2.43 -6.83
N THR A 85 7.65 -2.52 -7.59
CA THR A 85 7.67 -2.13 -9.01
C THR A 85 6.74 -2.94 -9.92
N ASN A 86 6.29 -4.12 -9.48
CA ASN A 86 5.33 -4.97 -10.19
C ASN A 86 3.86 -4.65 -9.84
N LEU A 87 3.61 -3.72 -8.92
CA LEU A 87 2.25 -3.41 -8.47
C LEU A 87 1.43 -2.76 -9.59
N THR A 88 0.28 -3.35 -9.90
CA THR A 88 -0.68 -2.86 -10.90
C THR A 88 -1.92 -2.25 -10.23
N GLY A 89 -2.31 -2.75 -9.07
CA GLY A 89 -3.46 -2.28 -8.29
C GLY A 89 -3.11 -1.94 -6.85
N LEU A 90 -3.40 -0.69 -6.45
CA LEU A 90 -3.27 -0.20 -5.09
C LEU A 90 -4.60 0.43 -4.64
N TYR A 91 -5.28 -0.21 -3.69
CA TYR A 91 -6.59 0.21 -3.21
C TYR A 91 -6.48 0.74 -1.78
N LEU A 92 -6.68 2.04 -1.61
CA LEU A 92 -6.48 2.77 -0.35
C LEU A 92 -7.73 3.55 0.07
N SER A 93 -8.89 3.26 -0.54
CA SER A 93 -10.11 4.00 -0.25
C SER A 93 -10.53 3.91 1.20
N LYS A 94 -11.12 5.00 1.73
CA LYS A 94 -11.57 5.10 3.13
C LYS A 94 -10.43 4.83 4.12
N ASN A 95 -9.39 5.65 4.03
CA ASN A 95 -8.28 5.75 4.99
C ASN A 95 -8.18 7.20 5.49
N GLN A 96 -7.10 7.55 6.18
CA GLN A 96 -6.83 8.89 6.71
C GLN A 96 -5.62 9.56 6.02
N LEU A 97 -5.34 9.17 4.78
CA LEU A 97 -4.17 9.67 4.04
C LEU A 97 -4.35 11.16 3.73
N LYS A 98 -3.40 11.97 4.19
CA LYS A 98 -3.28 13.37 3.80
C LYS A 98 -2.35 13.56 2.62
N THR A 99 -1.32 12.71 2.52
CA THR A 99 -0.34 12.76 1.45
C THR A 99 -0.02 11.37 0.92
N LEU A 100 0.66 11.31 -0.22
CA LEU A 100 1.35 10.11 -0.70
C LEU A 100 2.87 10.35 -0.67
N PRO A 101 3.68 9.29 -0.45
CA PRO A 101 5.12 9.38 -0.59
C PRO A 101 5.50 9.70 -2.04
N ALA A 102 6.56 10.50 -2.24
CA ALA A 102 7.05 10.85 -3.58
C ALA A 102 7.42 9.60 -4.39
N GLU A 103 7.86 8.55 -3.71
CA GLU A 103 8.22 7.25 -4.27
C GLU A 103 7.08 6.56 -5.03
N ILE A 104 5.83 7.03 -4.92
CA ILE A 104 4.71 6.56 -5.76
C ILE A 104 5.04 6.68 -7.26
N VAL A 105 5.92 7.62 -7.67
CA VAL A 105 6.37 7.77 -9.06
C VAL A 105 7.17 6.58 -9.57
N LYS A 106 7.75 5.76 -8.67
CA LYS A 106 8.52 4.55 -9.00
C LYS A 106 7.61 3.38 -9.41
N LEU A 107 6.32 3.44 -9.06
CA LEU A 107 5.34 2.41 -9.42
C LEU A 107 4.90 2.53 -10.88
N LYS A 108 5.82 2.24 -11.82
CA LYS A 108 5.59 2.44 -13.27
C LYS A 108 4.49 1.56 -13.85
N ASN A 109 4.29 0.37 -13.28
CA ASN A 109 3.25 -0.59 -13.69
C ASN A 109 1.87 -0.32 -13.07
N LEU A 110 1.74 0.66 -12.16
CA LEU A 110 0.49 0.94 -11.49
C LEU A 110 -0.54 1.50 -12.48
N THR A 111 -1.63 0.76 -12.68
CA THR A 111 -2.75 1.15 -13.54
C THR A 111 -3.96 1.59 -12.74
N THR A 112 -4.08 1.12 -11.50
CA THR A 112 -5.22 1.39 -10.63
C THR A 112 -4.74 1.88 -9.28
N LEU A 113 -5.16 3.10 -8.93
CA LEU A 113 -4.92 3.72 -7.63
C LEU A 113 -6.24 4.30 -7.11
N ASP A 114 -6.85 3.64 -6.14
CA ASP A 114 -8.09 4.12 -5.51
C ASP A 114 -7.77 4.84 -4.20
N LEU A 115 -7.94 6.16 -4.19
CA LEU A 115 -7.72 7.03 -3.03
C LEU A 115 -9.04 7.59 -2.47
N SER A 116 -10.19 7.12 -2.97
CA SER A 116 -11.48 7.72 -2.64
C SER A 116 -11.77 7.70 -1.14
N GLY A 117 -12.32 8.78 -0.59
CA GLY A 117 -12.62 8.87 0.84
C GLY A 117 -11.39 9.00 1.75
N ASN A 118 -10.30 9.57 1.25
CA ASN A 118 -9.18 10.05 2.06
C ASN A 118 -9.20 11.60 2.14
N PRO A 119 -8.77 12.20 3.26
CA PRO A 119 -8.65 13.64 3.41
C PRO A 119 -7.36 14.18 2.75
N LEU A 120 -7.16 13.91 1.45
CA LEU A 120 -5.94 14.26 0.73
C LEU A 120 -5.74 15.78 0.61
N GLU A 121 -4.57 16.22 1.04
CA GLU A 121 -4.03 17.57 0.84
C GLU A 121 -3.06 17.59 -0.35
N SER A 122 -2.31 16.49 -0.57
CA SER A 122 -1.36 16.34 -1.69
C SER A 122 -1.27 14.88 -2.19
N PRO A 123 -1.73 14.56 -3.41
CA PRO A 123 -2.21 15.48 -4.44
C PRO A 123 -3.58 16.07 -4.07
N PRO A 124 -3.92 17.28 -4.54
CA PRO A 124 -5.26 17.84 -4.37
C PRO A 124 -6.33 16.86 -4.86
N ILE A 125 -7.51 16.90 -4.25
CA ILE A 125 -8.58 15.92 -4.53
C ILE A 125 -9.01 15.95 -6.01
N GLU A 126 -8.88 17.09 -6.69
CA GLU A 126 -9.14 17.26 -8.12
C GLU A 126 -8.16 16.46 -8.97
N ILE A 127 -6.88 16.39 -8.56
CA ILE A 127 -5.85 15.59 -9.21
C ILE A 127 -6.05 14.10 -8.88
N ALA A 128 -6.36 13.79 -7.62
CA ALA A 128 -6.57 12.41 -7.17
C ALA A 128 -7.71 11.69 -7.91
N LYS A 129 -8.73 12.42 -8.36
CA LYS A 129 -9.87 11.87 -9.11
C LYS A 129 -9.61 11.63 -10.59
N GLN A 130 -8.52 12.16 -11.16
CA GLN A 130 -8.22 12.07 -12.59
C GLN A 130 -7.46 10.78 -12.99
N GLY A 131 -7.18 9.91 -12.02
CA GLY A 131 -6.58 8.61 -12.26
C GLY A 131 -5.05 8.60 -12.10
N THR A 132 -4.49 7.38 -12.15
CA THR A 132 -3.11 7.09 -11.74
C THR A 132 -2.06 7.86 -12.54
N MET A 133 -2.26 8.07 -13.85
CA MET A 133 -1.30 8.81 -14.68
C MET A 133 -1.17 10.27 -14.26
N VAL A 134 -2.29 10.94 -13.98
CA VAL A 134 -2.31 12.36 -13.60
C VAL A 134 -1.70 12.57 -12.21
N ILE A 135 -1.98 11.65 -11.27
CA ILE A 135 -1.32 11.62 -9.96
C ILE A 135 0.20 11.47 -10.10
N ARG A 136 0.66 10.56 -10.97
CA ARG A 136 2.09 10.36 -11.23
C ARG A 136 2.74 11.63 -11.78
N SER A 137 2.14 12.25 -12.80
CA SER A 137 2.66 13.49 -13.39
C SER A 137 2.70 14.64 -12.39
N TYR A 138 1.73 14.71 -11.46
CA TYR A 138 1.75 15.69 -10.37
C TYR A 138 3.03 15.55 -9.52
N PHE A 139 3.33 14.36 -9.02
CA PHE A 139 4.53 14.12 -8.20
C PHE A 139 5.84 14.27 -8.99
N GLU A 140 5.90 13.81 -10.24
CA GLU A 140 7.07 14.01 -11.11
C GLU A 140 7.35 15.51 -11.33
N SER A 141 6.30 16.34 -11.45
CA SER A 141 6.46 17.79 -11.58
C SER A 141 6.98 18.47 -10.30
N LEU A 142 6.68 17.93 -9.12
CA LEU A 142 7.19 18.45 -7.84
C LEU A 142 8.68 18.12 -7.67
N GLU A 143 9.10 16.90 -8.04
CA GLU A 143 10.52 16.53 -8.02
C GLU A 143 11.35 17.38 -8.98
N ALA A 144 10.82 17.71 -10.16
CA ALA A 144 11.51 18.56 -11.13
C ALA A 144 11.72 19.99 -10.60
N LYS A 145 10.72 20.56 -9.91
CA LYS A 145 10.80 21.91 -9.33
C LYS A 145 11.80 22.02 -8.18
N ASN A 146 12.03 20.94 -7.44
CA ASN A 146 12.96 20.92 -6.30
C ASN A 146 14.43 20.72 -6.70
N LYS A 147 14.73 20.51 -7.99
CA LYS A 147 16.08 20.30 -8.53
C LYS A 147 16.70 21.57 -9.14
N HIS A 148 16.05 22.72 -9.02
CA HIS A 148 16.50 24.03 -9.53
C HIS A 148 16.45 25.05 -8.41
#